data_AF-A0A975G6Q8-F1
#
_entry.id   AF-A0A975G6Q8-F1
#
_cell.length_a   1.000
_cell.length_b   1.000
_cell.length_c   1.000
_cell.angle_alpha   90.00
_cell.angle_beta   90.00
_cell.angle_gamma   90.00
#
_symmetry.space_group_name_H-M   'P 1'
#
loop_
_entity.id
_entity.type
_entity.pdbx_description
1 polymer ?
#
loop_
_entity_poly.entity_id
_entity_poly.type
_entity_poly.pdbx_seq_one_letter_code
_entity_poly.pdbx_strand_id
1 'polypeptide(L)'
;MDLGEAKECNTLDIAWETARPARVEVEISTDGGTWKQVAAAKVGGDRTRIGFQTIKARQVRVVMKEPVTVWGYSVFELEVLKRAGR
;
A
#
# COMPACT_ATOMS: atom_id res chain seq x y z
N MET A 1 3.10 -5.37 -6.21
CA MET A 1 4.07 -6.27 -5.58
C MET A 1 3.49 -7.67 -5.47
N ASP A 2 4.23 -8.70 -5.85
CA ASP A 2 3.90 -10.12 -5.58
C ASP A 2 4.73 -10.59 -4.38
N LEU A 3 4.09 -11.26 -3.43
CA LEU A 3 4.69 -11.79 -2.20
C LEU A 3 5.23 -13.23 -2.37
N GLY A 4 5.10 -13.79 -3.56
CA GLY A 4 5.51 -15.14 -3.95
C GLY A 4 4.42 -16.20 -3.69
N GLU A 5 3.71 -16.06 -2.57
CA GLU A 5 2.61 -16.94 -2.15
C GLU A 5 1.59 -16.14 -1.31
N ALA A 6 0.43 -16.74 -1.03
CA ALA A 6 -0.58 -16.09 -0.20
C ALA A 6 -0.13 -16.03 1.27
N LYS A 7 0.16 -14.83 1.76
CA LYS A 7 0.59 -14.54 3.14
C LYS A 7 -0.42 -13.66 3.85
N GLU A 8 -0.54 -13.83 5.16
CA GLU A 8 -1.32 -12.89 5.98
C GLU A 8 -0.56 -11.57 6.08
N CYS A 9 -1.27 -10.47 5.90
CA CYS A 9 -0.77 -9.13 6.15
C CYS A 9 -1.89 -8.23 6.66
N ASN A 10 -1.50 -7.14 7.31
CA ASN A 10 -2.43 -6.16 7.85
C ASN A 10 -1.88 -4.74 7.90
N THR A 11 -0.66 -4.52 7.39
CA THR A 11 -0.02 -3.22 7.39
C THR A 11 0.77 -3.02 6.10
N LEU A 12 0.66 -1.82 5.53
CA LEU A 12 1.60 -1.26 4.57
C LEU A 12 2.38 -0.13 5.22
N ASP A 13 3.70 -0.10 5.02
CA ASP A 13 4.57 1.02 5.39
C ASP A 13 5.28 1.50 4.12
N ILE A 14 5.17 2.79 3.83
CA ILE A 14 5.64 3.36 2.56
C ILE A 14 6.47 4.60 2.88
N ALA A 15 7.70 4.62 2.39
CA ALA A 15 8.55 5.80 2.35
C ALA A 15 8.52 6.41 0.95
N TRP A 16 8.17 7.69 0.88
CA TRP A 16 7.97 8.45 -0.34
C TRP A 16 9.14 9.41 -0.59
N GLU A 17 9.37 9.75 -1.84
CA GLU A 17 10.12 10.96 -2.16
C GLU A 17 9.19 12.19 -2.12
N THR A 18 9.73 13.36 -2.47
CA THR A 18 8.97 14.60 -2.63
C THR A 18 7.84 14.45 -3.67
N ALA A 19 8.09 13.75 -4.78
CA ALA A 19 7.07 13.43 -5.76
C ALA A 19 6.22 12.27 -5.22
N ARG A 20 5.07 12.59 -4.61
CA ARG A 20 4.22 11.60 -3.92
C ARG A 20 2.74 11.84 -4.19
N PRO A 21 1.86 10.86 -3.94
CA PRO A 21 0.43 11.10 -3.97
C PRO A 21 -0.02 11.94 -2.76
N ALA A 22 -1.17 12.59 -2.88
CA ALA A 22 -1.92 13.12 -1.74
C ALA A 22 -2.84 12.05 -1.14
N ARG A 23 -3.22 11.04 -1.92
CA ARG A 23 -4.10 9.94 -1.50
C ARG A 23 -3.67 8.60 -2.09
N VAL A 24 -3.80 7.55 -1.28
CA VAL A 24 -3.54 6.17 -1.70
C VAL A 24 -4.69 5.25 -1.34
N GLU A 25 -4.89 4.24 -2.17
CA GLU A 25 -5.76 3.09 -1.90
C GLU A 25 -4.92 1.81 -1.92
N VAL A 26 -5.27 0.88 -1.04
CA VAL A 26 -4.62 -0.42 -0.93
C VAL A 26 -5.55 -1.47 -1.49
N GLU A 27 -5.09 -2.17 -2.51
CA GLU A 27 -5.77 -3.32 -3.08
C GLU A 27 -4.92 -4.58 -2.89
N ILE A 28 -5.60 -5.70 -2.70
CA ILE A 28 -4.97 -7.01 -2.58
C ILE A 28 -5.62 -8.02 -3.51
N SER A 29 -4.89 -9.08 -3.81
CA SER A 29 -5.38 -10.22 -4.57
C SER A 29 -4.69 -11.51 -4.12
N THR A 30 -5.41 -12.62 -4.21
CA THR A 30 -4.87 -13.98 -4.01
C THR A 30 -4.59 -14.71 -5.32
N ASP A 31 -5.25 -14.31 -6.41
CA ASP A 31 -5.20 -14.95 -7.73
C ASP A 31 -4.55 -14.07 -8.82
N GLY A 32 -4.38 -12.78 -8.55
CA GLY A 32 -3.90 -11.74 -9.45
C GLY A 32 -4.87 -11.23 -10.50
N GLY A 33 -6.06 -11.83 -10.60
CA GLY A 33 -7.13 -11.38 -11.48
C GLY A 33 -8.15 -10.51 -10.74
N THR A 34 -8.56 -10.93 -9.55
CA THR A 34 -9.57 -10.25 -8.74
C THR A 34 -8.91 -9.38 -7.70
N TRP A 35 -9.22 -8.08 -7.70
CA TRP A 35 -8.64 -7.11 -6.77
C TRP A 35 -9.71 -6.59 -5.81
N LYS A 36 -9.37 -6.55 -4.52
CA LYS A 36 -10.23 -5.99 -3.47
C LYS A 36 -9.52 -4.83 -2.79
N GLN A 37 -10.17 -3.67 -2.75
CA GLN A 37 -9.72 -2.56 -1.92
C GLN A 37 -9.94 -2.90 -0.43
N VAL A 38 -8.88 -2.75 0.38
CA VAL A 38 -8.90 -3.04 1.83
C VAL A 38 -8.60 -1.82 2.70
N ALA A 39 -8.03 -0.76 2.12
CA ALA A 39 -7.76 0.49 2.84
C ALA A 39 -7.69 1.68 1.90
N ALA A 40 -7.81 2.88 2.47
CA ALA A 40 -7.47 4.14 1.82
C ALA A 40 -6.89 5.11 2.87
N ALA A 41 -5.92 5.93 2.47
CA ALA A 41 -5.29 6.90 3.37
C ALA A 41 -4.90 8.18 2.64
N LYS A 42 -4.89 9.30 3.38
CA LYS A 42 -4.23 10.54 2.94
C LYS A 42 -2.73 10.44 3.23
N VAL A 43 -1.91 10.98 2.35
CA VAL A 43 -0.46 11.03 2.51
C VAL A 43 -0.07 12.43 2.96
N GLY A 44 0.28 12.54 4.25
CA GLY A 44 0.61 13.81 4.90
C GLY A 44 2.09 14.19 4.86
N GLY A 45 2.98 13.25 4.55
CA GLY A 45 4.42 13.43 4.65
C GLY A 45 5.22 12.42 3.84
N ASP A 46 6.48 12.28 4.18
CA ASP A 46 7.46 11.39 3.57
C ASP A 46 7.27 9.92 3.95
N ARG A 47 6.54 9.60 5.01
CA ARG A 47 6.20 8.22 5.39
C ARG A 47 4.72 8.05 5.66
N THR A 48 4.15 6.94 5.21
CA THR A 48 2.74 6.59 5.44
C THR A 48 2.62 5.15 5.87
N ARG A 49 1.97 4.95 7.02
CA ARG A 49 1.64 3.62 7.55
C ARG A 49 0.14 3.42 7.51
N ILE A 50 -0.29 2.34 6.87
CA ILE A 50 -1.71 2.04 6.63
C ILE A 50 -2.01 0.68 7.25
N GLY A 51 -2.83 0.67 8.30
CA GLY A 51 -3.35 -0.57 8.89
C GLY A 51 -4.70 -0.95 8.28
N PHE A 52 -4.97 -2.25 8.16
CA PHE A 52 -6.23 -2.82 7.72
C PHE A 52 -6.50 -4.17 8.41
N GLN A 53 -7.68 -4.77 8.18
CA GLN A 53 -7.99 -6.08 8.74
C GLN A 53 -6.98 -7.13 8.26
N THR A 54 -6.58 -8.05 9.14
CA THR A 54 -5.70 -9.17 8.75
C THR A 54 -6.37 -9.99 7.66
N ILE A 55 -5.67 -10.14 6.54
CA ILE A 55 -6.19 -10.81 5.34
C ILE A 55 -5.05 -11.51 4.61
N LYS A 56 -5.36 -12.62 3.94
CA LYS A 56 -4.42 -13.29 3.05
C LYS A 56 -4.34 -12.55 1.72
N ALA A 57 -3.13 -12.23 1.31
CA ALA A 57 -2.82 -11.65 0.01
C ALA A 57 -1.60 -12.35 -0.58
N ARG A 58 -1.63 -12.60 -1.89
CA ARG A 58 -0.42 -12.94 -2.66
C ARG A 58 0.13 -11.68 -3.35
N GLN A 59 -0.76 -10.85 -3.86
CA GLN A 59 -0.39 -9.62 -4.53
C GLN A 59 -0.98 -8.42 -3.81
N VAL A 60 -0.21 -7.35 -3.78
CA VAL A 60 -0.57 -6.06 -3.17
C VAL A 60 -0.33 -4.96 -4.20
N ARG A 61 -1.29 -4.04 -4.32
CA ARG A 61 -1.22 -2.88 -5.19
C ARG A 61 -1.51 -1.63 -4.37
N VAL A 62 -0.70 -0.60 -4.58
CA VAL A 62 -0.94 0.73 -4.05
C VAL A 62 -1.38 1.60 -5.21
N VAL A 63 -2.64 2.04 -5.18
CA VAL A 63 -3.19 2.95 -6.19
C VAL A 63 -2.92 4.37 -5.72
N MET A 64 -2.01 5.05 -6.42
CA MET A 64 -1.57 6.41 -6.09
C MET A 64 -2.42 7.42 -6.85
N LYS A 65 -3.01 8.38 -6.13
CA LYS A 65 -3.91 9.40 -6.66
C LYS A 65 -3.44 10.79 -6.25
N GLU A 66 -3.80 11.78 -7.06
CA GLU A 66 -3.59 13.20 -6.78
C GLU A 66 -2.10 13.52 -6.55
N PRO A 67 -1.28 13.60 -7.61
CA PRO A 67 0.15 13.89 -7.44
C PRO A 67 0.33 15.29 -6.84
N VAL A 68 1.20 15.40 -5.84
CA VAL A 68 1.48 16.69 -5.17
C VAL A 68 2.50 17.53 -5.92
N THR A 69 3.18 16.95 -6.91
CA THR A 69 4.12 17.64 -7.81
C THR A 69 3.81 17.27 -9.26
N VAL A 70 4.42 17.99 -10.21
CA VAL A 70 4.29 17.69 -11.65
C VAL A 70 5.13 16.47 -12.09
N TRP A 71 5.97 15.93 -11.21
CA TRP A 71 6.90 14.84 -11.54
C TRP A 71 6.31 13.44 -11.34
N GLY A 72 5.00 13.36 -10.99
CA GLY A 72 4.32 12.09 -10.75
C GLY A 72 4.54 11.56 -9.33
N TYR A 73 4.83 10.27 -9.21
CA TYR A 73 4.98 9.56 -7.94
C TYR A 73 6.31 8.81 -7.89
N SER A 74 6.99 8.87 -6.74
CA SER A 74 8.21 8.13 -6.44
C SER A 74 8.19 7.61 -5.00
N VAL A 75 8.74 6.41 -4.84
CA VAL A 75 8.73 5.60 -3.63
C VAL A 75 10.17 5.19 -3.35
N PHE A 76 10.67 5.48 -2.15
CA PHE A 76 11.94 4.94 -1.68
C PHE A 76 11.78 3.48 -1.26
N GLU A 77 10.73 3.18 -0.49
CA GLU A 77 10.53 1.87 0.11
C GLU A 77 9.05 1.54 0.25
N LEU A 78 8.70 0.26 0.06
CA LEU A 78 7.37 -0.29 0.27
C LEU A 78 7.49 -1.61 1.05
N GLU A 79 6.96 -1.65 2.25
CA GLU A 79 6.92 -2.84 3.09
C GLU A 79 5.48 -3.34 3.27
N VAL A 80 5.26 -4.65 3.06
CA VAL A 80 4.02 -5.33 3.46
C VAL A 80 4.33 -6.17 4.70
N LEU A 81 3.62 -5.88 5.79
CA LEU A 81 3.91 -6.44 7.10
C LEU A 81 2.69 -7.14 7.69
N LYS A 82 2.96 -8.14 8.53
CA LYS A 82 2.00 -8.70 9.49
C LYS A 82 2.39 -8.25 10.89
N ARG A 83 1.63 -7.35 11.48
CA ARG A 83 1.85 -6.87 12.86
C ARG A 83 0.82 -7.54 13.78
N ALA A 84 1.19 -7.78 15.04
CA ALA A 84 0.20 -8.16 16.04
C ALA A 84 -0.84 -7.03 16.14
N GLY A 85 -2.13 -7.40 16.13
CA GLY A 85 -3.20 -6.44 16.41
C GLY A 85 -3.01 -5.85 17.79
N ARG A 86 -3.32 -4.56 17.94
CA ARG A 86 -3.56 -3.98 19.27
C ARG A 86 -4.79 -4.62 19.91
#